data_AF-A0AAD4KI87-F1
#
_entry.id   AF-A0AAD4KI87-F1
#
_cell.length_a   1.000
_cell.length_b   1.000
_cell.length_c   1.000
_cell.angle_alpha   90.00
_cell.angle_beta   90.00
_cell.angle_gamma   90.00
#
_symmetry.space_group_name_H-M   'P 1'
#
loop_
_entity.id
_entity.type
_entity.pdbx_description
1 polymer ?
#
loop_
_entity_poly.entity_id
_entity_poly.type
_entity_poly.pdbx_seq_one_letter_code
_entity_poly.pdbx_strand_id
1 'polypeptide(L)'
;MPRSRSSSPNPANQERGYKAALHNPRVSQGAKQHAQEVLQNEFGETQTRAGSEDESFSKYGSQPVQSSRGEQKSRQNVVRGLKAATQNMSNSDEGRAHARSKLEDLGQSPDE
;
A
#
# COMPACT_ATOMS: atom_id res chain seq x y z
N MET A 1 5.57 28.13 8.88
CA MET A 1 6.33 27.19 9.74
C MET A 1 7.19 26.28 8.86
N PRO A 2 8.53 26.42 8.83
CA PRO A 2 9.38 25.48 8.11
C PRO A 2 9.47 24.16 8.90
N ARG A 3 9.13 23.03 8.26
CA ARG A 3 9.27 21.69 8.84
C ARG A 3 10.75 21.36 8.95
N SER A 4 11.24 21.20 10.19
CA SER A 4 12.59 20.71 10.48
C SER A 4 12.78 19.35 9.79
N ARG A 5 13.66 19.30 8.79
CA ARG A 5 14.04 18.06 8.13
C ARG A 5 14.99 17.35 9.07
N SER A 6 14.53 16.27 9.70
CA SER A 6 15.39 15.33 10.41
C SER A 6 16.51 14.90 9.46
N SER A 7 17.72 15.41 9.71
CA SER A 7 18.90 15.31 8.83
C SER A 7 19.67 14.00 8.99
N SER A 8 19.01 12.94 9.46
CA SER A 8 19.62 11.62 9.56
C SER A 8 19.19 10.79 8.36
N PRO A 9 20.12 10.39 7.47
CA PRO A 9 19.81 9.47 6.39
C PRO A 9 19.23 8.18 6.98
N ASN A 10 17.98 7.87 6.66
CA ASN A 10 17.43 6.57 7.00
C ASN A 10 18.10 5.52 6.11
N PRO A 11 18.69 4.45 6.67
CA PRO A 11 19.37 3.41 5.88
C PRO A 11 18.43 2.80 4.82
N ALA A 12 17.15 2.59 5.17
CA ALA A 12 16.13 2.14 4.23
C ALA A 12 15.92 3.07 3.02
N ASN A 13 16.15 4.39 3.17
CA ASN A 13 16.07 5.32 2.04
C ASN A 13 17.31 5.25 1.15
N GLN A 14 18.49 4.99 1.74
CA GLN A 14 19.72 4.79 0.99
C GLN A 14 19.64 3.52 0.14
N GLU A 15 19.20 2.40 0.72
CA GLU A 15 18.91 1.15 0.00
C GLU A 15 18.01 1.37 -1.21
N ARG A 16 16.89 2.08 -1.01
CA ARG A 16 15.94 2.41 -2.08
C ARG A 16 16.58 3.25 -3.17
N GLY A 17 17.44 4.21 -2.79
CA GLY A 17 18.18 5.05 -3.72
C GLY A 17 19.14 4.25 -4.60
N TYR A 18 19.91 3.35 -4.00
CA TYR A 18 20.83 2.48 -4.76
C TYR A 18 20.06 1.50 -5.66
N LYS A 19 18.95 0.91 -5.19
CA LYS A 19 18.08 0.06 -6.02
C LYS A 19 17.54 0.85 -7.23
N ALA A 20 17.08 2.08 -7.02
CA ALA A 20 16.62 2.93 -8.11
C ALA A 20 17.74 3.27 -9.12
N ALA A 21 18.98 3.46 -8.65
CA ALA A 21 20.13 3.72 -9.52
C ALA A 21 20.43 2.55 -10.48
N LEU A 22 20.23 1.30 -10.05
CA LEU A 22 20.41 0.11 -10.90
C LEU A 22 19.45 0.09 -12.11
N HIS A 23 18.19 0.46 -11.89
CA HIS A 23 17.16 0.47 -12.92
C HIS A 23 17.16 1.74 -13.79
N ASN A 24 17.81 2.82 -13.36
CA ASN A 24 17.83 4.06 -14.10
C ASN A 24 18.71 3.94 -15.37
N PRO A 25 18.17 4.16 -16.58
CA PRO A 25 18.94 4.08 -17.83
C PRO A 25 19.96 5.22 -17.99
N ARG A 26 19.81 6.32 -17.23
CA ARG A 26 20.73 7.47 -17.25
C ARG A 26 21.99 7.26 -16.39
N VAL A 27 22.04 6.19 -15.61
CA VAL A 27 23.17 5.89 -14.73
C VAL A 27 24.20 5.05 -15.50
N SER A 28 25.48 5.40 -15.35
CA SER A 28 26.59 4.68 -16.00
C SER A 28 26.78 3.28 -15.43
N GLN A 29 27.39 2.37 -16.21
CA GLN A 29 27.62 1.00 -15.75
C GLN A 29 28.50 0.92 -14.49
N GLY A 30 29.57 1.70 -14.41
CA GLY A 30 30.42 1.73 -13.21
C GLY A 30 29.68 2.22 -11.96
N ALA A 31 28.78 3.19 -12.11
CA ALA A 31 27.94 3.64 -11.00
C ALA A 31 26.90 2.58 -10.58
N LYS A 32 26.39 1.78 -11.52
CA LYS A 32 25.52 0.64 -11.21
C LYS A 32 26.26 -0.46 -10.46
N GLN A 33 27.48 -0.79 -10.89
CA GLN A 33 28.33 -1.77 -10.21
C GLN A 33 28.61 -1.34 -8.76
N HIS A 34 29.01 -0.09 -8.54
CA HIS A 34 29.17 0.46 -7.19
C HIS A 34 27.87 0.40 -6.38
N ALA A 35 26.73 0.77 -6.97
CA ALA A 35 25.45 0.69 -6.27
C ALA A 35 25.10 -0.75 -5.86
N GLN A 36 25.43 -1.72 -6.71
CA GLN A 36 25.25 -3.15 -6.44
C GLN A 36 26.17 -3.64 -5.32
N GLU A 37 27.45 -3.26 -5.35
CA GLU A 37 28.42 -3.61 -4.31
C GLU A 37 28.01 -3.05 -2.94
N VAL A 38 27.55 -1.80 -2.88
CA VAL A 38 27.05 -1.20 -1.63
C VAL A 38 25.80 -1.91 -1.13
N LEU A 39 24.86 -2.21 -2.03
CA LEU A 39 23.66 -2.99 -1.68
C LEU A 39 24.01 -4.38 -1.14
N GLN A 40 25.07 -5.01 -1.65
CA GLN A 40 25.49 -6.33 -1.20
C GLN A 40 26.30 -6.29 0.09
N ASN A 41 27.21 -5.33 0.24
CA ASN A 41 28.10 -5.24 1.40
C ASN A 41 27.42 -4.64 2.63
N GLU A 42 26.59 -3.61 2.44
CA GLU A 42 26.02 -2.82 3.54
C GLU A 42 24.58 -3.24 3.85
N PHE A 43 23.87 -3.82 2.87
CA PHE A 43 22.44 -4.15 2.98
C PHE A 43 22.12 -5.62 2.62
N GLY A 44 23.13 -6.44 2.33
CA GLY A 44 23.01 -7.77 1.72
C GLY A 44 22.48 -8.90 2.62
N GLU A 45 22.16 -8.65 3.88
CA GLU A 45 21.68 -9.69 4.81
C GLU A 45 20.15 -9.80 4.92
N THR A 46 19.39 -9.01 4.15
CA THR A 46 17.91 -9.08 4.13
C THR A 46 17.35 -9.51 2.77
N GLN A 47 17.87 -10.59 2.20
CA GLN A 47 17.12 -11.36 1.21
C GLN A 47 16.05 -12.22 1.91
N THR A 48 14.99 -11.60 2.42
CA THR A 48 13.71 -12.30 2.56
C THR A 48 12.99 -12.23 1.21
N ARG A 49 13.22 -13.30 0.44
CA ARG A 49 12.36 -13.84 -0.63
C ARG A 49 12.07 -12.95 -1.85
N ALA A 50 12.60 -13.46 -2.95
CA ALA A 50 11.94 -13.59 -4.24
C ALA A 50 11.61 -12.30 -4.98
N GLY A 51 12.32 -12.10 -6.09
CA GLY A 51 11.77 -11.37 -7.22
C GLY A 51 10.45 -12.01 -7.64
N SER A 52 9.41 -11.18 -7.66
CA SER A 52 8.29 -11.33 -8.57
C SER A 52 7.78 -9.93 -8.86
N GLU A 53 8.03 -9.53 -10.09
CA GLU A 53 7.54 -8.33 -10.74
C GLU A 53 6.01 -8.48 -10.88
N ASP A 54 5.26 -8.00 -9.90
CA ASP A 54 3.84 -7.69 -10.03
C ASP A 54 3.54 -6.48 -9.14
N GLU A 55 3.39 -5.32 -9.79
CA GLU A 55 2.98 -4.07 -9.17
C GLU A 55 1.51 -4.16 -8.73
N SER A 56 1.27 -4.75 -7.56
CA SER A 56 0.07 -4.45 -6.77
C SER A 56 0.47 -3.61 -5.56
N PHE A 57 0.48 -2.31 -5.80
CA PHE A 57 0.71 -1.23 -4.85
C PHE A 57 -0.20 -1.37 -3.62
N SER A 58 0.27 -2.02 -2.56
CA SER A 58 -0.24 -1.83 -1.20
C SER A 58 0.79 -1.01 -0.42
N LYS A 59 0.84 0.29 -0.72
CA LYS A 59 1.61 1.31 0.03
C LYS A 59 1.23 1.36 1.51
N TYR A 60 0.04 0.86 1.86
CA TYR A 60 -0.40 0.62 3.22
C TYR A 60 -0.30 -0.88 3.45
N GLY A 61 0.64 -1.32 4.28
CA GLY A 61 0.85 -2.73 4.53
C GLY A 61 -0.47 -3.42 4.90
N SER A 62 -0.72 -4.57 4.29
CA SER A 62 -1.80 -5.51 4.64
C SER A 62 -1.55 -6.17 6.00
N GLN A 63 -1.10 -5.39 6.98
CA GLN A 63 -1.11 -5.77 8.39
C GLN A 63 -2.53 -5.52 8.86
N PRO A 64 -3.33 -6.57 9.18
CA PRO A 64 -4.60 -6.35 9.84
C PRO A 64 -4.28 -5.62 11.15
N VAL A 65 -4.72 -4.37 11.26
CA VAL A 65 -4.56 -3.57 12.49
C VAL A 65 -5.48 -4.17 13.56
N GLN A 66 -5.02 -5.26 14.19
CA GLN A 66 -5.69 -5.97 15.28
C GLN A 66 -5.61 -5.12 16.56
N SER A 67 -6.28 -3.99 16.53
CA SER A 67 -6.80 -3.36 17.74
C SER A 67 -8.30 -3.66 17.75
N SER A 68 -8.88 -3.87 18.92
CA SER A 68 -10.35 -3.97 19.10
C SER A 68 -11.09 -2.79 18.44
N ARG A 69 -10.45 -1.62 18.39
CA ARG A 69 -10.91 -0.42 17.69
C ARG A 69 -10.72 -0.47 16.16
N GLY A 70 -9.77 -1.26 15.66
CA GLY A 70 -9.50 -1.50 14.25
C GLY A 70 -10.58 -2.34 13.58
N GLU A 71 -11.09 -3.38 14.25
CA GLU A 71 -12.16 -4.23 13.73
C GLU A 71 -13.48 -3.45 13.55
N GLN A 72 -13.80 -2.57 14.50
CA GLN A 72 -14.95 -1.66 14.41
C GLN A 72 -14.83 -0.69 13.23
N LYS A 73 -13.62 -0.14 13.01
CA LYS A 73 -13.34 0.75 11.85
C LYS A 73 -13.44 0.00 10.54
N SER A 74 -12.96 -1.24 10.47
CA SER A 74 -13.08 -2.07 9.27
C SER A 74 -14.55 -2.26 8.90
N ARG A 75 -15.42 -2.55 9.87
CA ARG A 75 -16.88 -2.63 9.63
C ARG A 75 -17.46 -1.30 9.14
N GLN A 76 -17.18 -0.19 9.80
CA GLN A 76 -17.66 1.14 9.39
C GLN A 76 -17.17 1.52 7.98
N ASN A 77 -15.92 1.17 7.65
CA ASN A 77 -15.33 1.42 6.34
C ASN A 77 -15.95 0.56 5.23
N VAL A 78 -16.37 -0.67 5.56
CA VAL A 78 -17.10 -1.55 4.65
C VAL A 78 -18.53 -1.01 4.44
N VAL A 79 -19.24 -0.66 5.52
CA VAL A 79 -20.60 -0.10 5.45
C VAL A 79 -20.64 1.17 4.60
N ARG A 80 -19.74 2.14 4.83
CA ARG A 80 -19.68 3.36 4.01
C ARG A 80 -19.44 3.04 2.52
N GLY A 81 -18.61 2.04 2.23
CA GLY A 81 -18.26 1.65 0.88
C GLY A 81 -19.44 1.01 0.16
N LEU A 82 -20.16 0.13 0.86
CA LEU A 82 -21.38 -0.47 0.36
C LEU A 82 -22.47 0.58 0.14
N LYS A 83 -22.67 1.55 1.06
CA LYS A 83 -23.63 2.66 0.87
C LYS A 83 -23.28 3.52 -0.35
N ALA A 84 -21.99 3.77 -0.60
CA ALA A 84 -21.56 4.46 -1.82
C ALA A 84 -21.84 3.61 -3.08
N ALA A 85 -21.60 2.29 -3.01
CA ALA A 85 -21.83 1.39 -4.13
C ALA A 85 -23.32 1.32 -4.52
N THR A 86 -24.27 1.43 -3.58
CA THR A 86 -25.72 1.44 -3.89
C THR A 86 -26.19 2.72 -4.57
N GLN A 87 -25.54 3.86 -4.30
CA GLN A 87 -25.90 5.18 -4.84
C GLN A 87 -25.11 5.55 -6.11
N ASN A 88 -24.06 4.80 -6.44
CA ASN A 88 -23.27 5.06 -7.63
C ASN A 88 -24.04 4.66 -8.90
N MET A 89 -24.48 5.64 -9.70
CA MET A 89 -25.18 5.44 -10.96
C MET A 89 -24.34 4.73 -12.03
N SER A 90 -23.01 4.75 -11.90
CA SER A 90 -22.09 4.03 -12.80
C SER A 90 -21.99 2.55 -12.45
N ASN A 91 -22.53 2.13 -11.31
CA ASN A 91 -22.54 0.74 -10.87
C ASN A 91 -23.72 -0.02 -11.49
N SER A 92 -23.50 -1.30 -11.83
CA SER A 92 -24.55 -2.16 -12.38
C SER A 92 -25.71 -2.34 -11.39
N ASP A 93 -26.89 -2.64 -11.91
CA ASP A 93 -28.06 -2.94 -11.07
C ASP A 93 -27.78 -4.11 -10.12
N GLU A 94 -27.13 -5.17 -10.61
CA GLU A 94 -26.71 -6.31 -9.79
C GLU A 94 -25.70 -5.92 -8.71
N GLY A 95 -24.72 -5.05 -9.03
CA GLY A 95 -23.74 -4.56 -8.07
C GLY A 95 -24.37 -3.72 -6.96
N ARG A 96 -25.36 -2.89 -7.31
CA ARG A 96 -26.15 -2.12 -6.34
C ARG A 96 -27.04 -3.02 -5.47
N ALA A 97 -27.68 -4.04 -6.05
CA ALA A 97 -28.49 -5.00 -5.32
C ALA A 97 -27.66 -5.82 -4.32
N HIS A 98 -26.51 -6.33 -4.75
CA HIS A 98 -25.59 -7.06 -3.87
C HIS A 98 -25.08 -6.18 -2.73
N ALA A 99 -24.72 -4.92 -3.01
CA ALA A 99 -24.30 -3.98 -1.97
C ALA A 99 -25.40 -3.70 -0.94
N ARG A 100 -26.68 -3.63 -1.37
CA ARG A 100 -27.84 -3.52 -0.45
C ARG A 100 -27.97 -4.75 0.44
N SER A 101 -27.94 -5.94 -0.14
CA SER A 101 -28.03 -7.20 0.63
C SER A 101 -26.92 -7.30 1.68
N LYS A 102 -25.68 -6.90 1.35
CA LYS A 102 -24.57 -6.89 2.30
C LYS A 102 -24.71 -5.84 3.41
N LEU A 103 -25.40 -4.72 3.17
CA LEU A 103 -25.71 -3.76 4.22
C LEU A 103 -26.76 -4.32 5.20
N GLU A 104 -27.76 -5.02 4.67
CA GLU A 104 -28.79 -5.69 5.46
C GLU A 104 -28.21 -6.80 6.36
N ASP A 105 -27.31 -7.64 5.83
CA ASP A 105 -26.55 -8.64 6.60
C ASP A 105 -25.78 -8.01 7.78
N LEU A 106 -25.35 -6.75 7.61
CA LEU A 106 -24.62 -5.98 8.63
C LEU A 106 -25.55 -5.20 9.57
N GLY A 107 -26.87 -5.34 9.42
CA GLY A 107 -27.87 -4.62 10.21
C GLY A 107 -27.90 -3.12 9.92
N GLN A 108 -27.54 -2.70 8.70
CA GLN A 108 -27.57 -1.32 8.25
C GLN A 108 -28.67 -1.16 7.19
N SER A 109 -29.77 -0.51 7.56
CA SER A 109 -30.86 -0.21 6.63
C SER A 109 -30.41 0.87 5.63
N PRO A 110 -30.61 0.68 4.32
CA PRO A 110 -30.25 1.69 3.31
C PRO A 110 -31.19 2.91 3.27
N ASP A 111 -32.29 2.90 4.03
CA ASP A 111 -33.30 3.95 4.13
C ASP A 111 -33.17 4.75 5.45
N GLU A 112 -32.15 5.63 5.50
CA GLU A 112 -32.14 6.89 6.27
C GLU A 112 -31.16 7.89 5.59
#